data_AF-A0A251SV87-F1
#
_entry.id   AF-A0A251SV87-F1
#
_cell.length_a   1.000
_cell.length_b   1.000
_cell.length_c   1.000
_cell.angle_alpha   90.00
_cell.angle_beta   90.00
_cell.angle_gamma   90.00
#
_symmetry.space_group_name_H-M   'P 1'
#
loop_
_entity.id
_entity.type
_entity.pdbx_description
1 polymer ?
#
loop_
_entity_poly.entity_id
_entity_poly.type
_entity_poly.pdbx_seq_one_letter_code
_entity_poly.pdbx_strand_id
1 'polypeptide(L)'
;MVPNNYIEFINDLKYFVKNKFILMDRIDDAVSRILRVKFTMGLFENPIADFSKVNEPHRDIAREAVRKSLVLLKNGKQGSEPVLPLPKRASKVLVAGSHADNLGYQCGGWTIGWQGFSGNANATAIVYLMGGHRH
;
A
#
# COMPACT_ATOMS: atom_id res chain seq x y z
N MET A 1 17.89 6.42 -5.83
CA MET A 1 17.52 5.89 -7.16
C MET A 1 17.36 7.08 -8.07
N VAL A 2 18.06 7.15 -9.21
CA VAL A 2 17.98 8.28 -10.14
C VAL A 2 16.91 7.96 -11.19
N PRO A 3 15.73 8.64 -11.19
CA PRO A 3 14.66 8.31 -12.13
C PRO A 3 14.72 9.12 -13.44
N ASN A 4 15.37 10.30 -13.44
CA ASN A 4 15.30 11.26 -14.54
C ASN A 4 16.65 11.45 -15.24
N ASN A 5 17.66 11.96 -14.53
CA ASN A 5 18.97 12.31 -15.12
C ASN A 5 19.92 11.09 -15.20
N TYR A 6 19.43 9.95 -15.67
CA TYR A 6 20.21 8.71 -15.68
C TYR A 6 21.41 8.75 -16.64
N ILE A 7 21.33 9.55 -17.72
CA ILE A 7 22.43 9.72 -18.68
C ILE A 7 23.63 10.41 -18.03
N GLU A 8 23.38 11.51 -17.33
CA GLU A 8 24.40 12.26 -16.57
C GLU A 8 25.04 11.35 -15.51
N PHE A 9 24.20 10.68 -14.72
CA PHE A 9 24.66 9.73 -13.70
C PHE A 9 25.57 8.63 -14.28
N ILE A 10 25.21 8.03 -15.43
CA ILE A 10 26.01 6.99 -16.07
C ILE A 10 27.35 7.55 -16.55
N ASN A 11 27.36 8.75 -17.14
CA ASN A 11 28.57 9.37 -17.65
C ASN A 11 29.55 9.72 -16.53
N ASP A 12 29.05 10.31 -15.45
CA ASP A 12 29.86 10.65 -14.28
C ASP A 12 30.42 9.39 -13.60
N LEU A 13 29.59 8.35 -13.45
CA LEU A 13 30.04 7.08 -12.89
C LEU A 13 31.16 6.45 -13.73
N LYS A 14 31.01 6.44 -15.06
CA LYS A 14 32.07 5.96 -15.98
C LYS A 14 33.33 6.79 -15.85
N TYR A 15 33.21 8.12 -15.75
CA TYR A 15 34.34 9.01 -15.54
C TYR A 15 35.08 8.68 -14.23
N PHE A 16 34.37 8.50 -13.11
CA PHE A 16 34.99 8.19 -11.83
C PHE A 16 35.70 6.83 -11.82
N VAL A 17 35.12 5.83 -12.49
CA VAL A 17 35.76 4.51 -12.66
C VAL A 17 37.02 4.62 -13.52
N LYS A 18 36.93 5.29 -14.67
CA LYS A 18 38.06 5.46 -15.60
C LYS A 18 39.25 6.17 -14.94
N ASN A 19 38.97 7.16 -14.09
CA ASN A 19 39.99 7.92 -13.37
C ASN A 19 40.38 7.30 -12.01
N LYS A 20 39.92 6.07 -11.71
CA LYS A 20 40.24 5.32 -10.47
C LYS A 20 39.77 5.99 -9.17
N PHE A 21 38.86 6.96 -9.24
CA PHE A 21 38.18 7.50 -8.06
C PHE A 21 37.20 6.48 -7.47
N ILE A 22 36.66 5.59 -8.31
CA ILE A 22 35.90 4.41 -7.90
C ILE A 22 36.62 3.18 -8.43
N LEU A 23 36.93 2.23 -7.55
CA LEU A 23 37.57 0.97 -7.93
C LEU A 23 36.59 0.05 -8.66
N MET A 24 37.09 -0.71 -9.65
CA MET A 24 36.27 -1.69 -10.37
C MET A 24 35.65 -2.73 -9.44
N ASP A 25 36.36 -3.17 -8.39
CA ASP A 25 35.84 -4.10 -7.38
C ASP A 25 34.54 -3.59 -6.72
N ARG A 26 34.38 -2.27 -6.59
CA ARG A 26 33.14 -1.67 -6.06
C ARG A 26 31.99 -1.78 -7.07
N ILE A 27 32.27 -1.67 -8.35
CA ILE A 27 31.29 -1.89 -9.42
C ILE A 27 30.91 -3.38 -9.47
N ASP A 28 31.90 -4.27 -9.39
CA ASP A 28 31.70 -5.72 -9.45
C ASP A 28 30.89 -6.23 -8.26
N ASP A 29 31.14 -5.73 -7.03
CA ASP A 29 30.30 -6.05 -5.86
C ASP A 29 28.85 -5.57 -6.05
N ALA A 30 28.65 -4.33 -6.53
CA ALA A 30 27.31 -3.78 -6.74
C ALA A 30 26.54 -4.57 -7.82
N VAL A 31 27.18 -4.87 -8.94
CA VAL A 31 26.61 -5.65 -10.05
C VAL A 31 26.33 -7.08 -9.58
N SER A 32 27.24 -7.70 -8.84
CA SER A 32 27.06 -9.06 -8.31
C SER A 32 25.84 -9.17 -7.40
N ARG A 33 25.58 -8.17 -6.55
CA ARG A 33 24.36 -8.14 -5.69
C ARG A 33 23.08 -7.97 -6.51
N ILE A 34 23.09 -7.10 -7.51
CA ILE A 34 21.94 -6.90 -8.41
C ILE A 34 21.65 -8.19 -9.19
N LEU A 35 22.67 -8.78 -9.82
CA LEU A 35 22.53 -10.01 -10.59
C LEU A 35 22.10 -11.18 -9.71
N ARG A 36 22.65 -11.30 -8.50
CA ARG A 36 22.24 -12.33 -7.53
C ARG A 36 20.74 -12.28 -7.28
N VAL A 37 20.18 -11.11 -6.95
CA VAL A 37 18.74 -10.98 -6.72
C VAL A 37 17.94 -11.36 -7.97
N LYS A 38 18.35 -10.89 -9.15
CA LYS A 38 17.67 -11.21 -10.42
C LYS A 38 17.67 -12.71 -10.73
N PHE A 39 18.78 -13.41 -10.52
CA PHE A 39 18.86 -14.86 -10.68
C PHE A 39 18.06 -15.61 -9.62
N THR A 40 18.21 -15.25 -8.34
CA THR A 40 17.51 -15.92 -7.23
C THR A 40 15.98 -15.81 -7.36
N MET A 41 15.46 -14.69 -7.87
CA MET A 41 14.02 -14.52 -8.08
C MET A 41 13.51 -15.08 -9.42
N GLY A 42 14.37 -15.68 -10.24
CA GLY A 42 13.99 -16.28 -11.53
C GLY A 42 13.62 -15.27 -12.62
N LEU A 43 14.13 -14.03 -12.54
CA LEU A 43 13.77 -12.95 -13.47
C LEU A 43 14.27 -13.22 -14.90
N PHE A 44 15.36 -13.98 -15.05
CA PHE A 44 15.90 -14.34 -16.37
C PHE A 44 15.06 -15.43 -17.05
N GLU A 45 14.47 -16.33 -16.27
CA GLU A 45 13.60 -17.40 -16.74
C GLU A 45 12.18 -16.89 -17.01
N ASN A 46 11.68 -15.98 -16.17
CA ASN A 46 10.33 -15.40 -16.29
C ASN A 46 10.40 -13.86 -16.34
N PRO A 47 10.84 -13.27 -17.46
CA PRO A 47 11.06 -11.83 -17.57
C PRO A 47 9.77 -11.02 -17.80
N ILE A 48 8.66 -11.69 -18.13
CA ILE A 48 7.39 -11.06 -18.47
C ILE A 48 6.38 -11.31 -17.35
N ALA A 49 5.55 -10.30 -17.07
CA ALA A 49 4.50 -10.40 -16.07
C ALA A 49 3.44 -11.43 -16.45
N ASP A 50 3.02 -12.23 -15.47
CA ASP A 50 1.79 -13.02 -15.53
C ASP A 50 0.63 -12.19 -14.97
N PHE A 51 -0.33 -11.85 -15.84
CA PHE A 51 -1.49 -11.04 -15.50
C PHE A 51 -2.67 -11.85 -14.94
N SER A 52 -2.57 -13.18 -14.87
CA SER A 52 -3.64 -14.05 -14.37
C SER A 52 -4.08 -13.70 -12.94
N LYS A 53 -3.17 -13.12 -12.14
CA LYS A 53 -3.37 -12.86 -10.71
C LYS A 53 -3.90 -11.46 -10.36
N VAL A 54 -4.10 -10.59 -11.35
CA VAL A 54 -4.49 -9.18 -11.12
C VAL A 54 -5.86 -9.05 -10.41
N ASN A 55 -6.72 -10.08 -10.53
CA ASN A 55 -8.06 -10.10 -9.95
C ASN A 55 -8.24 -11.11 -8.80
N GLU A 56 -7.15 -11.60 -8.18
CA GLU A 56 -7.27 -12.54 -7.07
C GLU A 56 -8.03 -11.90 -5.87
N PRO A 57 -8.97 -12.63 -5.25
CA PRO A 57 -9.81 -12.09 -4.20
C PRO A 57 -9.06 -12.01 -2.85
N HIS A 58 -8.25 -10.96 -2.66
CA HIS A 58 -7.57 -10.70 -1.38
C HIS A 58 -8.37 -9.82 -0.41
N ARG A 59 -9.61 -9.46 -0.76
CA ARG A 59 -10.45 -8.53 0.01
C ARG A 59 -10.77 -9.04 1.42
N ASP A 60 -10.94 -10.35 1.59
CA ASP A 60 -11.27 -10.92 2.90
C ASP A 60 -10.10 -10.83 3.89
N ILE A 61 -8.87 -11.08 3.42
CA ILE A 61 -7.65 -10.91 4.22
C ILE A 61 -7.45 -9.43 4.59
N ALA A 62 -7.62 -8.52 3.62
CA ALA A 62 -7.54 -7.09 3.88
C ALA A 62 -8.57 -6.64 4.93
N ARG A 63 -9.80 -7.18 4.87
CA ARG A 63 -10.86 -6.90 5.82
C ARG A 63 -10.56 -7.44 7.22
N GLU A 64 -9.95 -8.61 7.33
CA GLU A 64 -9.48 -9.15 8.60
C GLU A 64 -8.38 -8.26 9.20
N ALA A 65 -7.42 -7.83 8.38
CA ALA A 65 -6.35 -6.92 8.81
C ALA A 65 -6.91 -5.61 9.36
N VAL A 66 -7.88 -4.99 8.66
CA VAL A 66 -8.57 -3.78 9.14
C VAL A 66 -9.24 -4.01 10.49
N ARG A 67 -9.93 -5.15 10.67
CA ARG A 67 -10.59 -5.46 11.95
C ARG A 67 -9.57 -5.59 13.09
N LYS A 68 -8.42 -6.21 12.83
CA LYS A 68 -7.37 -6.43 13.82
C LYS A 68 -6.52 -5.18 14.11
N SER A 69 -6.49 -4.20 13.22
CA SER A 69 -5.73 -2.96 13.41
C SER A 69 -6.44 -1.92 14.28
N LEU A 70 -7.74 -2.08 14.56
CA LEU A 70 -8.50 -1.13 15.37
C LEU A 70 -8.05 -1.17 16.83
N VAL A 71 -7.74 0.00 17.40
CA VAL A 71 -7.41 0.16 18.82
C VAL A 71 -8.58 0.82 19.54
N LEU A 72 -9.17 0.11 20.51
CA LEU A 72 -10.28 0.63 21.31
C LEU A 72 -9.74 1.54 22.43
N LEU A 73 -9.82 2.85 22.21
CA LEU A 73 -9.33 3.84 23.18
C LEU A 73 -10.30 4.09 24.35
N LYS A 74 -11.61 3.93 24.13
CA LYS A 74 -12.65 4.17 25.13
C LYS A 74 -13.92 3.39 24.79
N ASN A 75 -14.59 2.84 25.80
CA ASN A 75 -15.86 2.11 25.63
C ASN A 75 -16.87 2.44 26.74
N GLY A 76 -17.40 3.65 26.73
CA GLY A 76 -18.32 4.16 27.77
C GLY A 76 -17.69 5.26 28.62
N LYS A 77 -18.54 5.94 29.41
CA LYS A 77 -18.09 6.88 30.46
C LYS A 77 -17.93 6.10 31.77
N GLN A 78 -17.26 6.71 32.74
CA GLN A 78 -17.15 6.10 34.07
C GLN A 78 -18.54 5.89 34.66
N GLY A 79 -18.80 4.67 35.17
CA GLY A 79 -20.09 4.30 35.73
C GLY A 79 -21.21 4.02 34.72
N SER A 80 -20.91 3.96 33.41
CA SER A 80 -21.88 3.55 32.39
C SER A 80 -21.57 2.16 31.84
N GLU A 81 -22.60 1.49 31.34
CA GLU A 81 -22.44 0.27 30.54
C GLU A 81 -21.55 0.50 29.30
N PRO A 82 -20.86 -0.55 28.81
CA PRO A 82 -20.12 -0.49 27.55
C PRO A 82 -21.03 -0.14 26.37
N VAL A 83 -20.53 0.69 25.45
CA VAL A 83 -21.28 1.13 24.26
C VAL A 83 -21.10 0.14 23.10
N LEU A 84 -19.92 -0.46 22.98
CA LEU A 84 -19.58 -1.43 21.96
C LEU A 84 -19.58 -2.85 22.55
N PRO A 85 -20.07 -3.86 21.79
CA PRO A 85 -20.53 -3.79 20.41
C PRO A 85 -21.95 -3.20 20.25
N LEU A 86 -22.18 -2.44 19.18
CA LEU A 86 -23.51 -1.91 18.87
C LEU A 86 -24.46 -3.04 18.45
N PRO A 87 -25.76 -2.96 18.81
CA PRO A 87 -26.76 -3.90 18.34
C PRO A 87 -26.92 -3.80 16.82
N LYS A 88 -26.93 -4.95 16.14
CA LYS A 88 -27.15 -5.01 14.68
C LYS A 88 -28.54 -4.57 14.26
N ARG A 89 -29.52 -4.60 15.17
CA ARG A 89 -30.91 -4.20 14.94
C ARG A 89 -31.20 -2.98 15.79
N ALA A 90 -31.54 -1.89 15.12
CA ALA A 90 -32.01 -0.64 15.71
C ALA A 90 -33.07 -0.05 14.79
N SER A 91 -34.02 0.71 15.33
CA SER A 91 -35.08 1.36 14.54
C SER A 91 -34.52 2.40 13.57
N LYS A 92 -33.47 3.13 13.98
CA LYS A 92 -32.77 4.11 13.16
C LYS A 92 -31.35 4.31 13.68
N VAL A 93 -30.39 4.47 12.77
CA VAL A 93 -28.99 4.77 13.08
C VAL A 93 -28.55 5.98 12.26
N LEU A 94 -27.77 6.87 12.87
CA LEU A 94 -27.12 7.98 12.19
C LEU A 94 -25.65 7.61 11.92
N VAL A 95 -25.20 7.85 10.69
CA VAL A 95 -23.78 7.84 10.31
C VAL A 95 -23.41 9.27 9.94
N ALA A 96 -22.36 9.81 10.55
CA ALA A 96 -21.94 11.19 10.33
C ALA A 96 -20.41 11.32 10.36
N GLY A 97 -19.91 12.46 9.87
CA GLY A 97 -18.48 12.80 9.79
C GLY A 97 -17.95 12.75 8.36
N SER A 98 -16.94 13.57 8.07
CA SER A 98 -16.39 13.76 6.71
C SER A 98 -15.76 12.49 6.09
N HIS A 99 -15.38 11.52 6.93
CA HIS A 99 -14.71 10.29 6.51
C HIS A 99 -15.66 9.10 6.36
N ALA A 100 -16.93 9.25 6.78
CA ALA A 100 -17.87 8.13 6.85
C ALA A 100 -18.20 7.53 5.47
N ASP A 101 -18.23 8.35 4.42
CA ASP A 101 -18.49 7.91 3.04
C ASP A 101 -17.43 8.46 2.06
N ASN A 102 -16.16 8.35 2.44
CA ASN A 102 -15.04 8.79 1.61
C ASN A 102 -13.93 7.74 1.57
N LEU A 103 -13.82 7.02 0.47
CA LEU A 103 -12.82 5.97 0.25
C LEU A 103 -11.41 6.53 0.21
N GLY A 104 -11.21 7.63 -0.51
CA GLY A 104 -9.90 8.29 -0.59
C GLY A 104 -9.35 8.63 0.81
N TYR A 105 -10.21 9.14 1.70
CA TYR A 105 -9.80 9.44 3.07
C TYR A 105 -9.57 8.20 3.94
N GLN A 106 -10.33 7.12 3.74
CA GLN A 106 -10.11 5.85 4.45
C GLN A 106 -8.83 5.15 4.01
N CYS A 107 -8.42 5.33 2.74
CA CYS A 107 -7.20 4.75 2.20
C CYS A 107 -5.96 5.61 2.46
N GLY A 108 -6.09 6.94 2.43
CA GLY A 108 -4.99 7.88 2.66
C GLY A 108 -4.01 7.99 1.48
N GLY A 109 -2.77 8.40 1.79
CA GLY A 109 -1.69 8.54 0.82
C GLY A 109 -1.30 7.20 0.17
N TRP A 110 -0.53 7.26 -0.91
CA TRP A 110 -0.09 6.07 -1.67
C TRP A 110 -1.21 5.16 -2.20
N THR A 111 -2.44 5.66 -2.29
CA THR A 111 -3.56 4.95 -2.90
C THR A 111 -3.98 5.69 -4.16
N ILE A 112 -3.76 5.07 -5.34
CA ILE A 112 -3.92 5.65 -6.69
C ILE A 112 -2.96 6.83 -6.96
N GLY A 113 -2.97 7.86 -6.12
CA GLY A 113 -2.04 8.98 -6.15
C GLY A 113 -1.02 8.94 -5.01
N TRP A 114 0.11 9.61 -5.20
CA TRP A 114 1.15 9.72 -4.15
C TRP A 114 0.59 10.34 -2.86
N GLN A 115 -0.14 11.43 -2.98
CA GLN A 115 -0.80 12.11 -1.86
C GLN A 115 -2.20 11.54 -1.55
N GLY A 116 -2.60 10.45 -2.22
CA GLY A 116 -3.95 9.92 -2.17
C GLY A 116 -4.93 10.74 -3.00
N PHE A 117 -6.22 10.59 -2.69
CA PHE A 117 -7.32 11.30 -3.32
C PHE A 117 -8.45 11.52 -2.32
N SER A 118 -9.46 12.31 -2.70
CA SER A 118 -10.71 12.45 -1.95
C SER A 118 -11.89 11.94 -2.77
N GLY A 119 -12.93 11.49 -2.08
CA GLY A 119 -14.16 10.98 -2.69
C GLY A 119 -14.07 9.51 -3.08
N ASN A 120 -15.03 9.07 -3.89
CA ASN A 120 -15.27 7.65 -4.19
C ASN A 120 -15.09 7.28 -5.67
N ALA A 121 -14.87 8.25 -6.56
CA ALA A 121 -14.86 8.03 -8.00
C ALA A 121 -13.64 7.22 -8.51
N ASN A 122 -12.52 7.30 -7.80
CA ASN A 122 -11.23 6.79 -8.29
C ASN A 122 -10.87 5.40 -7.74
N ALA A 123 -11.72 4.79 -6.92
CA ALA A 123 -11.47 3.47 -6.35
C ALA A 123 -12.76 2.70 -6.06
N THR A 124 -12.70 1.38 -6.23
CA THR A 124 -13.76 0.47 -5.77
C THR A 124 -13.27 -0.28 -4.55
N ALA A 125 -13.82 0.07 -3.38
CA ALA A 125 -13.59 -0.63 -2.13
C ALA A 125 -14.91 -0.77 -1.37
N ILE A 126 -14.96 -1.71 -0.43
CA ILE A 126 -16.15 -1.91 0.40
C ILE A 126 -16.00 -1.07 1.66
N VAL A 127 -16.78 0.00 1.78
CA VAL A 127 -16.92 0.77 3.03
C VAL A 127 -17.81 -0.04 3.97
N TYR A 128 -17.25 -0.57 5.06
CA TYR A 128 -18.03 -1.25 6.09
C TYR A 128 -18.41 -0.29 7.21
N LEU A 129 -19.63 0.25 7.10
CA LEU A 129 -20.35 0.78 8.24
C LEU A 129 -21.45 -0.24 8.58
N MET A 130 -21.28 -0.95 9.69
CA MET A 130 -22.30 -1.83 10.26
C MET A 130 -22.88 -2.85 9.27
N GLY A 131 -22.05 -3.70 8.68
CA GLY A 131 -22.50 -4.94 8.02
C GLY A 131 -23.32 -4.79 6.73
N GLY A 132 -23.49 -3.59 6.18
CA GLY A 132 -24.11 -3.39 4.87
C GLY A 132 -23.13 -3.64 3.73
N HIS A 133 -23.34 -4.70 2.95
CA HIS A 133 -22.68 -4.88 1.66
C HIS A 133 -23.24 -3.85 0.67
N ARG A 134 -22.37 -3.06 0.02
CA ARG A 134 -22.73 -2.40 -1.24
C ARG A 134 -22.51 -3.40 -2.37
N HIS A 135 -23.57 -3.71 -3.11
CA HIS A 135 -23.51 -4.34 -4.43
C HIS A 135 -23.10 -3.29 -5.47
#